data_AF-A0A950JFS2-F1
#
_entry.id   AF-A0A950JFS2-F1
#
_cell.length_a   1.000
_cell.length_b   1.000
_cell.length_c   1.000
_cell.angle_alpha   90.00
_cell.angle_beta   90.00
_cell.angle_gamma   90.00
#
_symmetry.space_group_name_H-M   'P 1'
#
loop_
_entity.id
_entity.type
_entity.pdbx_description
1 polymer ?
#
loop_
_entity_poly.entity_id
_entity_poly.type
_entity_poly.pdbx_seq_one_letter_code
_entity_poly.pdbx_strand_id
1 'polypeptide(L)'
;VLAQMTAAGAEASKDPQGAIGAFDAISGDAAIDPLLRDTARLRAALLRVDIPGEQQKGEAALTALSAAGGPYRRVAALALGALAIERKDYDDASKQFDLVLGDPEASPDERQAASRWLGLIASNRSPAAAK
;
A
#
# COMPACT_ATOMS: atom_id res chain seq x y z
N VAL A 1 -12.90 -0.72 18.73
CA VAL A 1 -12.11 -0.88 17.49
C VAL A 1 -11.17 0.31 17.23
N LEU A 2 -11.66 1.54 17.00
CA LEU A 2 -10.76 2.68 16.68
C LEU A 2 -9.64 2.90 17.71
N ALA A 3 -9.95 2.89 19.01
CA ALA A 3 -8.93 3.01 20.06
C ALA A 3 -7.90 1.86 20.03
N GLN A 4 -8.32 0.64 19.67
CA GLN A 4 -7.42 -0.51 19.54
C GLN A 4 -6.50 -0.35 18.33
N MET A 5 -7.02 0.14 17.20
CA MET A 5 -6.21 0.42 16.01
C MET A 5 -5.18 1.52 16.26
N THR A 6 -5.55 2.58 17.00
CA THR A 6 -4.62 3.63 17.40
C THR A 6 -3.52 3.08 18.30
N ALA A 7 -3.87 2.24 19.29
CA ALA A 7 -2.89 1.61 20.17
C ALA A 7 -1.93 0.68 19.40
N ALA A 8 -2.45 -0.16 18.51
CA ALA A 8 -1.63 -1.05 17.67
C ALA A 8 -0.66 -0.24 16.79
N GLY A 9 -1.13 0.86 16.19
CA GLY A 9 -0.29 1.74 15.38
C GLY A 9 0.81 2.44 16.20
N ALA A 10 0.53 2.82 17.45
CA ALA A 10 1.49 3.48 18.32
C ALA A 10 2.65 2.57 18.74
N GLU A 11 2.38 1.27 18.88
CA GLU A 11 3.39 0.27 19.27
C GLU A 11 4.12 -0.35 18.07
N ALA A 12 3.68 -0.12 16.84
CA ALA A 12 4.23 -0.76 15.64
C ALA A 12 5.72 -0.50 15.41
N SER A 13 6.28 0.61 15.90
CA SER A 13 7.73 0.87 15.81
C SER A 13 8.57 0.10 16.83
N LYS A 14 7.95 -0.36 17.92
CA LYS A 14 8.61 -1.12 18.99
C LYS A 14 8.36 -2.62 18.85
N ASP A 15 7.12 -3.00 18.51
CA ASP A 15 6.68 -4.37 18.28
C ASP A 15 5.84 -4.46 16.99
N PRO A 16 6.49 -4.52 15.82
CA PRO A 16 5.80 -4.65 14.54
C PRO A 16 4.95 -5.92 14.45
N GLN A 17 5.42 -7.04 15.02
CA GLN A 17 4.72 -8.32 14.98
C GLN A 17 3.46 -8.31 15.85
N GLY A 18 3.55 -7.76 17.07
CA GLY A 18 2.40 -7.56 17.93
C GLY A 18 1.36 -6.62 17.32
N ALA A 19 1.80 -5.53 16.68
CA ALA A 19 0.91 -4.62 15.96
C ALA A 19 0.19 -5.31 14.78
N ILE A 20 0.91 -6.12 13.99
CA ILE A 20 0.32 -6.94 12.92
C ILE A 20 -0.74 -7.89 13.49
N GLY A 21 -0.43 -8.62 14.56
CA GLY A 21 -1.37 -9.53 15.21
C GLY A 21 -2.64 -8.82 15.71
N ALA A 22 -2.51 -7.61 16.25
CA ALA A 22 -3.64 -6.80 16.68
C ALA A 22 -4.52 -6.35 15.50
N PHE A 23 -3.91 -5.92 14.38
CA PHE A 23 -4.65 -5.57 13.17
C PHE A 23 -5.30 -6.80 12.51
N ASP A 24 -4.64 -7.94 12.51
CA ASP A 24 -5.19 -9.19 11.96
C ASP A 24 -6.43 -9.63 12.73
N ALA A 25 -6.40 -9.56 14.07
CA ALA A 25 -7.54 -9.87 14.92
C ALA A 25 -8.76 -9.01 14.56
N ILE A 26 -8.55 -7.71 14.32
CA ILE A 26 -9.61 -6.80 13.87
C ILE A 26 -10.09 -7.16 12.47
N SER A 27 -9.17 -7.44 11.54
CA SER A 27 -9.52 -7.74 10.15
C SER A 27 -10.27 -9.07 9.97
N GLY A 28 -10.05 -10.03 10.86
CA GLY A 28 -10.66 -11.35 10.86
C GLY A 28 -12.00 -11.44 11.60
N ASP A 29 -12.33 -10.47 12.45
CA ASP A 29 -13.57 -10.46 13.22
C ASP A 29 -14.77 -10.03 12.35
N ALA A 30 -15.63 -10.97 11.97
CA ALA A 30 -16.80 -10.72 11.13
C ALA A 30 -17.88 -9.82 11.78
N ALA A 31 -17.81 -9.57 13.09
CA ALA A 31 -18.71 -8.63 13.77
C ALA A 31 -18.29 -7.16 13.59
N ILE A 32 -17.06 -6.90 13.11
CA ILE A 32 -16.54 -5.56 12.87
C ILE A 32 -16.98 -5.05 11.49
N ASP A 33 -17.30 -3.76 11.42
CA ASP A 33 -17.66 -3.06 10.19
C ASP A 33 -16.64 -3.35 9.06
N PRO A 34 -17.08 -3.71 7.84
CA PRO A 34 -16.19 -4.06 6.74
C PRO A 34 -15.11 -3.02 6.45
N LEU A 35 -15.43 -1.72 6.54
CA LEU A 35 -14.45 -0.66 6.28
C LEU A 35 -13.35 -0.64 7.34
N LEU A 36 -13.70 -0.88 8.60
CA LEU A 36 -12.71 -0.98 9.69
C LEU A 36 -11.84 -2.22 9.56
N ARG A 37 -12.41 -3.34 9.09
CA ARG A 37 -11.63 -4.56 8.81
C ARG A 37 -10.64 -4.35 7.67
N ASP A 38 -11.07 -3.69 6.61
CA ASP A 38 -10.20 -3.35 5.48
C ASP A 38 -9.14 -2.32 5.87
N THR A 39 -9.48 -1.36 6.74
CA THR A 39 -8.50 -0.43 7.33
C THR A 39 -7.43 -1.21 8.10
N ALA A 40 -7.83 -2.17 8.93
CA ALA A 40 -6.90 -2.98 9.70
C ALA A 40 -6.03 -3.86 8.79
N ARG A 41 -6.62 -4.46 7.76
CA ARG A 41 -5.87 -5.22 6.74
C ARG A 41 -4.84 -4.34 6.03
N LEU A 42 -5.20 -3.12 5.65
CA LEU A 42 -4.27 -2.17 5.02
C LEU A 42 -3.11 -1.83 5.96
N ARG A 43 -3.40 -1.52 7.23
CA ARG A 43 -2.36 -1.19 8.23
C ARG A 43 -1.41 -2.36 8.47
N ALA A 44 -1.92 -3.57 8.61
CA ALA A 44 -1.10 -4.77 8.75
C ALA A 44 -0.25 -5.01 7.49
N ALA A 45 -0.83 -4.86 6.29
CA ALA A 45 -0.13 -5.06 5.04
C ALA A 45 1.06 -4.10 4.86
N LEU A 46 0.86 -2.83 5.19
CA LEU A 46 1.93 -1.82 5.14
C LEU A 46 3.06 -2.09 6.14
N LEU A 47 2.78 -2.69 7.31
CA LEU A 47 3.84 -3.11 8.24
C LEU A 47 4.59 -4.34 7.72
N ARG A 48 3.87 -5.31 7.13
CA ARG A 48 4.44 -6.56 6.65
C ARG A 48 5.48 -6.37 5.54
N VAL A 49 5.28 -5.39 4.67
CA VAL A 49 6.19 -5.16 3.52
C VAL A 49 7.59 -4.73 3.96
N ASP A 50 7.71 -4.12 5.14
CA ASP A 50 9.00 -3.70 5.72
C ASP A 50 9.66 -4.81 6.56
N ILE A 51 8.99 -5.94 6.78
CA ILE A 51 9.48 -7.02 7.66
C ILE A 51 10.00 -8.19 6.84
N PRO A 52 11.28 -8.60 7.04
CA PRO A 52 11.82 -9.82 6.44
C PRO A 52 10.98 -11.06 6.75
N GLY A 53 10.55 -11.76 5.70
CA GLY A 53 9.72 -12.97 5.78
C GLY A 53 8.21 -12.73 5.72
N GLU A 54 7.75 -11.48 5.83
CA GLU A 54 6.33 -11.13 5.79
C GLU A 54 5.93 -10.39 4.50
N GLN A 55 6.90 -9.97 3.68
CA GLN A 55 6.65 -9.07 2.54
C GLN A 55 5.64 -9.63 1.56
N GLN A 56 5.72 -10.93 1.25
CA GLN A 56 4.80 -11.60 0.32
C GLN A 56 3.35 -11.57 0.81
N LYS A 57 3.13 -11.71 2.13
CA LYS A 57 1.79 -11.60 2.72
C LYS A 57 1.29 -10.16 2.68
N GLY A 58 2.18 -9.19 2.94
CA GLY A 58 1.88 -7.77 2.83
C GLY A 58 1.46 -7.39 1.42
N GLU A 59 2.25 -7.76 0.42
CA GLU A 59 1.95 -7.55 -1.00
C GLU A 59 0.64 -8.20 -1.41
N ALA A 60 0.40 -9.47 -1.06
CA ALA A 60 -0.86 -10.14 -1.40
C ALA A 60 -2.09 -9.44 -0.80
N ALA A 61 -1.98 -8.93 0.44
CA ALA A 61 -3.04 -8.16 1.07
C ALA A 61 -3.26 -6.81 0.36
N LEU A 62 -2.19 -6.11 -0.05
CA LEU A 62 -2.29 -4.89 -0.84
C LEU A 62 -2.93 -5.16 -2.21
N THR A 63 -2.57 -6.25 -2.89
CA THR A 63 -3.20 -6.65 -4.16
C THR A 63 -4.70 -6.91 -4.00
N ALA A 64 -5.11 -7.55 -2.91
CA ALA A 64 -6.53 -7.74 -2.63
C ALA A 64 -7.25 -6.39 -2.39
N LEU A 65 -6.60 -5.46 -1.70
CA LEU A 65 -7.13 -4.12 -1.41
C LEU A 65 -7.10 -3.18 -2.64
N SER A 66 -6.25 -3.45 -3.63
CA SER A 66 -6.18 -2.70 -4.90
C SER A 66 -7.29 -3.08 -5.89
N ALA A 67 -8.14 -4.06 -5.54
CA ALA A 67 -9.28 -4.44 -6.35
C ALA A 67 -10.22 -3.25 -6.65
N ALA A 68 -10.77 -3.23 -7.86
CA ALA A 68 -11.64 -2.16 -8.34
C ALA A 68 -12.86 -1.95 -7.43
N GLY A 69 -13.25 -0.69 -7.23
CA GLY A 69 -14.40 -0.31 -6.40
C GLY A 69 -14.14 -0.30 -4.88
N GLY A 70 -13.00 -0.81 -4.42
CA GLY A 70 -12.61 -0.75 -3.01
C GLY A 70 -12.25 0.67 -2.55
N PRO A 71 -12.46 1.03 -1.27
CA PRO A 71 -12.12 2.34 -0.72
C PRO A 71 -10.61 2.59 -0.65
N TYR A 72 -9.81 1.52 -0.55
CA TYR A 72 -8.35 1.60 -0.40
C TYR A 72 -7.57 1.36 -1.69
N ARG A 73 -8.25 1.21 -2.83
CA ARG A 73 -7.63 0.72 -4.07
C ARG A 73 -6.45 1.57 -4.55
N ARG A 74 -6.57 2.89 -4.41
CA ARG A 74 -5.54 3.86 -4.83
C ARG A 74 -4.34 3.83 -3.90
N VAL A 75 -4.57 3.84 -2.58
CA VAL A 75 -3.48 3.75 -1.59
C VAL A 75 -2.74 2.42 -1.71
N ALA A 76 -3.48 1.32 -1.93
CA ALA A 76 -2.89 0.02 -2.17
C ALA A 76 -2.08 -0.01 -3.48
N ALA A 77 -2.59 0.57 -4.57
CA ALA A 77 -1.84 0.70 -5.82
C ALA A 77 -0.57 1.57 -5.66
N LEU A 78 -0.66 2.70 -4.95
CA LEU A 78 0.50 3.53 -4.63
C LEU A 78 1.58 2.74 -3.86
N ALA A 79 1.18 1.94 -2.86
CA ALA A 79 2.09 1.10 -2.10
C ALA A 79 2.71 -0.01 -2.96
N LEU A 80 1.91 -0.72 -3.76
CA LEU A 80 2.40 -1.74 -4.71
C LEU A 80 3.40 -1.14 -5.72
N GLY A 81 3.10 0.06 -6.23
CA GLY A 81 4.01 0.77 -7.14
C GLY A 81 5.34 1.12 -6.48
N ALA A 82 5.33 1.55 -5.21
CA ALA A 82 6.55 1.82 -4.45
C ALA A 82 7.39 0.54 -4.26
N LEU A 83 6.76 -0.59 -3.90
CA LEU A 83 7.45 -1.88 -3.75
C LEU A 83 8.02 -2.38 -5.08
N ALA A 84 7.32 -2.15 -6.19
CA ALA A 84 7.83 -2.44 -7.52
C ALA A 84 9.08 -1.61 -7.86
N ILE A 85 9.12 -0.31 -7.48
CA ILE A 85 10.32 0.52 -7.61
C ILE A 85 11.50 -0.05 -6.83
N GLU A 86 11.30 -0.48 -5.58
CA GLU A 86 12.37 -1.06 -4.75
C GLU A 86 12.98 -2.32 -5.39
N ARG A 87 12.14 -3.12 -6.06
CA ARG A 87 12.55 -4.30 -6.83
C ARG A 87 13.12 -3.97 -8.21
N LYS A 88 13.18 -2.67 -8.58
CA LYS A 88 13.55 -2.16 -9.91
C LYS A 88 12.63 -2.68 -11.02
N ASP A 89 11.43 -3.16 -10.67
CA ASP A 89 10.39 -3.52 -11.62
C ASP A 89 9.61 -2.26 -12.00
N TYR A 90 10.22 -1.45 -12.86
CA TYR A 90 9.63 -0.19 -13.27
C TYR A 90 8.36 -0.38 -14.10
N ASP A 91 8.20 -1.52 -14.78
CA ASP A 91 7.03 -1.82 -15.61
C ASP A 91 5.81 -2.11 -14.75
N ASP A 92 5.95 -2.91 -13.71
CA ASP A 92 4.88 -3.08 -12.73
C ASP A 92 4.61 -1.76 -11.99
N ALA A 93 5.65 -1.04 -11.57
CA ALA A 93 5.48 0.25 -10.89
C ALA A 93 4.66 1.25 -11.72
N SER A 94 4.98 1.41 -13.01
CA SER A 94 4.23 2.28 -13.92
C SER A 94 2.75 1.88 -14.00
N LYS A 95 2.45 0.58 -14.15
CA LYS A 95 1.06 0.09 -14.19
C LYS A 95 0.29 0.47 -12.92
N GLN A 96 0.90 0.30 -11.74
CA GLN A 96 0.25 0.64 -10.48
C GLN A 96 -0.05 2.14 -10.36
N PHE A 97 0.88 3.01 -10.77
CA PHE A 97 0.66 4.46 -10.73
C PHE A 97 -0.35 4.92 -11.80
N ASP A 98 -0.37 4.29 -12.97
CA ASP A 98 -1.37 4.56 -14.00
C ASP A 98 -2.79 4.19 -13.55
N LEU A 99 -2.95 3.11 -12.76
CA LEU A 99 -4.24 2.78 -12.14
C LEU A 99 -4.76 3.92 -11.24
N VAL A 100 -3.87 4.60 -10.52
CA VAL A 100 -4.24 5.75 -9.68
C VAL A 100 -4.62 6.96 -10.53
N LEU A 101 -3.87 7.25 -11.60
CA LEU A 101 -4.17 8.37 -12.50
C LEU A 101 -5.45 8.18 -13.30
N GLY A 102 -5.74 6.94 -13.68
CA GLY A 102 -6.95 6.54 -14.41
C GLY A 102 -8.21 6.48 -13.54
N ASP A 103 -8.07 6.52 -12.21
CA ASP A 103 -9.20 6.47 -11.29
C ASP A 103 -9.93 7.82 -11.23
N PRO A 104 -11.23 7.90 -11.58
CA PRO A 104 -11.98 9.15 -11.54
C PRO A 104 -12.14 9.70 -10.12
N GLU A 105 -12.09 8.85 -9.11
CA GLU A 105 -12.23 9.22 -7.70
C GLU A 105 -10.88 9.52 -7.03
N ALA A 106 -9.75 9.47 -7.76
CA ALA A 106 -8.46 9.86 -7.20
C ALA A 106 -8.43 11.35 -6.86
N SER A 107 -8.06 11.64 -5.61
CA SER A 107 -7.86 12.99 -5.10
C SER A 107 -6.67 13.68 -5.80
N PRO A 108 -6.59 15.03 -5.75
CA PRO A 108 -5.45 15.76 -6.29
C PRO A 108 -4.09 15.29 -5.74
N ASP A 109 -4.04 14.96 -4.45
CA ASP A 109 -2.80 14.52 -3.78
C ASP A 109 -2.37 13.12 -4.25
N GLU A 110 -3.31 12.18 -4.42
CA GLU A 110 -3.01 10.85 -4.96
C GLU A 110 -2.50 10.94 -6.41
N ARG A 111 -3.13 11.78 -7.24
CA ARG A 111 -2.71 12.01 -8.63
C ARG A 111 -1.32 12.65 -8.69
N GLN A 112 -1.04 13.61 -7.80
CA GLN A 112 0.27 14.23 -7.70
C GLN A 112 1.33 13.20 -7.28
N ALA A 113 1.02 12.35 -6.29
CA ALA A 113 1.93 11.29 -5.84
C ALA A 113 2.27 10.32 -6.97
N ALA A 114 1.26 9.81 -7.70
CA ALA A 114 1.45 8.92 -8.83
C ALA A 114 2.28 9.58 -9.97
N SER A 115 1.95 10.82 -10.33
CA SER A 115 2.68 11.58 -11.36
C SER A 115 4.16 11.78 -11.00
N ARG A 116 4.47 12.06 -9.73
CA ARG A 116 5.87 12.21 -9.27
C ARG A 116 6.65 10.91 -9.43
N TRP A 117 6.06 9.77 -9.04
CA TRP A 117 6.70 8.48 -9.18
C TRP A 117 6.92 8.10 -10.65
N LEU A 118 5.95 8.34 -11.52
CA LEU A 118 6.11 8.13 -12.96
C LEU A 118 7.21 9.00 -13.56
N GLY A 119 7.34 10.26 -13.13
CA GLY A 119 8.46 11.13 -13.54
C GLY A 119 9.82 10.58 -13.11
N LEU A 120 9.92 10.04 -11.89
CA LEU A 120 11.14 9.39 -11.41
C LEU A 120 11.47 8.12 -12.22
N ILE A 121 10.46 7.30 -12.51
CA ILE A 121 10.61 6.10 -13.34
C ILE A 121 11.09 6.47 -14.74
N ALA A 122 10.49 7.47 -15.39
CA ALA A 122 10.90 7.94 -16.72
C ALA A 122 12.36 8.42 -16.74
N SER A 123 12.78 9.10 -15.67
CA SER A 123 14.17 9.55 -15.50
C SER A 123 15.13 8.36 -15.35
N ASN A 124 14.78 7.36 -14.54
CA ASN A 124 15.60 6.16 -14.33
C ASN A 124 15.65 5.22 -15.54
N ARG A 125 14.60 5.20 -16.37
CA ARG A 125 14.54 4.44 -17.63
C ARG A 125 15.31 5.09 -18.77
N SER A 126 15.76 6.33 -18.60
CA SER A 126 16.59 7.03 -19.57
C SER A 126 18.06 6.84 -19.22
N PRO A 127 18.77 5.80 -19.71
CA PRO A 127 20.22 5.88 -19.75
C PRO A 127 20.58 6.89 -20.86
N ALA A 128 21.37 7.92 -20.55
CA ALA A 128 22.11 8.68 -21.56
C ALA A 128 21.30 9.36 -22.70
N ALA A 129 20.45 10.34 -22.39
CA ALA A 129 20.18 11.47 -23.31
C ALA A 129 21.02 12.72 -22.96
N ALA A 130 22.04 12.55 -22.12
CA ALA A 130 23.05 13.55 -21.82
C ALA A 130 24.42 12.91 -22.12
N LYS A 131 25.07 13.50 -23.13
CA LYS A 131 26.47 13.40 -23.57
C LYS A 131 27.46 12.74 -22.63
#